data_AF-Q0UL27-F1
#
_entry.id   AF-Q0UL27-F1
#
_cell.length_a   1.000
_cell.length_b   1.000
_cell.length_c   1.000
_cell.angle_alpha   90.00
_cell.angle_beta   90.00
_cell.angle_gamma   90.00
#
_symmetry.space_group_name_H-M   'P 1'
#
loop_
_entity.id
_entity.type
_entity.pdbx_description
1 polymer ?
#
loop_
_entity_poly.entity_id
_entity_poly.type
_entity_poly.pdbx_seq_one_letter_code
_entity_poly.pdbx_strand_id
1 'polypeptide(L)'
;MGEEAAYKLWSGELQLINKMLHADSRNFHAWGYRRFVVSQIERLSTASANQTYSLAESEFEYTTKLIKTNLSNFSAWHNRSQLIPEILKERNADAKARRIFLGKELSLMCEAINTDPFDQSIWFYHQYLLSTLSPSCPPHQLIVHDLTNGERQKYYEHEIEYIKEILEDESDCKWIYEGLLRLAEAYIEVDAGTGSVTTRDMGAWLEELKRLDPLRRGRWEDLGRRLNL
;
A
#
# COMPACT_ATOMS: atom_id res chain seq x y z
N MET A 1 -10.81 14.07 -36.50
CA MET A 1 -10.00 12.83 -36.47
C MET A 1 -10.95 11.65 -36.26
N GLY A 2 -10.80 10.55 -36.98
CA GLY A 2 -11.56 9.33 -36.71
C GLY A 2 -11.11 8.63 -35.42
N GLU A 3 -11.94 7.75 -34.87
CA GLU A 3 -11.66 7.02 -33.61
C GLU A 3 -10.35 6.23 -33.67
N GLU A 4 -10.06 5.57 -34.79
CA GLU A 4 -8.82 4.83 -35.00
C GLU A 4 -7.57 5.72 -34.92
N ALA A 5 -7.64 6.92 -35.52
CA ALA A 5 -6.54 7.89 -35.47
C ALA A 5 -6.33 8.42 -34.05
N ALA A 6 -7.41 8.63 -33.28
CA ALA A 6 -7.33 9.04 -31.89
C ALA A 6 -6.74 7.92 -31.01
N TYR A 7 -7.16 6.67 -31.19
CA TYR A 7 -6.60 5.52 -30.47
C TYR A 7 -5.09 5.36 -30.71
N LYS A 8 -4.65 5.48 -31.97
CA LYS A 8 -3.24 5.43 -32.34
C LYS A 8 -2.42 6.55 -31.69
N LEU A 9 -2.98 7.75 -31.60
CA LEU A 9 -2.35 8.88 -30.91
C LEU A 9 -2.13 8.56 -29.42
N TRP A 10 -3.19 8.16 -28.71
CA TRP A 10 -3.08 7.88 -27.27
C TRP A 10 -2.19 6.68 -26.96
N SER A 11 -2.20 5.66 -27.81
CA SER A 11 -1.25 4.54 -27.71
C SER A 11 0.20 4.99 -27.89
N GLY A 12 0.45 5.95 -28.80
CA GLY A 12 1.76 6.60 -28.95
C GLY A 12 2.15 7.42 -27.71
N GLU A 13 1.22 8.17 -27.15
CA GLU A 13 1.44 8.93 -25.90
C GLU A 13 1.82 8.01 -24.74
N LEU A 14 1.16 6.86 -24.61
CA LEU A 14 1.49 5.88 -23.57
C LEU A 14 2.95 5.38 -23.69
N GLN A 15 3.44 5.18 -24.91
CA GLN A 15 4.85 4.82 -25.17
C GLN A 15 5.81 5.96 -24.84
N LEU A 16 5.43 7.21 -25.10
CA LEU A 16 6.25 8.37 -24.76
C LEU A 16 6.36 8.53 -23.23
N ILE A 17 5.25 8.36 -22.52
CA ILE A 17 5.22 8.42 -21.05
C ILE A 17 6.07 7.31 -20.44
N ASN A 18 6.08 6.11 -21.03
CA ASN A 18 6.99 5.04 -20.61
C ASN A 18 8.46 5.47 -20.66
N LYS A 19 8.87 6.24 -21.68
CA LYS A 19 10.23 6.78 -21.76
C LYS A 19 10.48 7.87 -20.72
N MET A 20 9.49 8.73 -20.47
CA MET A 20 9.58 9.76 -19.41
C MET A 20 9.76 9.13 -18.03
N LEU A 21 8.93 8.14 -17.69
CA LEU A 21 9.01 7.42 -16.41
C LEU A 21 10.25 6.50 -16.32
N HIS A 22 10.84 6.11 -17.45
CA HIS A 22 12.13 5.46 -17.44
C HIS A 22 13.27 6.43 -17.08
N ALA A 23 13.20 7.68 -17.55
CA ALA A 23 14.19 8.71 -17.24
C ALA A 23 14.02 9.28 -15.81
N ASP A 24 12.78 9.49 -15.37
CA ASP A 24 12.44 9.92 -14.02
C ASP A 24 11.19 9.18 -13.54
N SER A 25 11.43 8.10 -12.78
CA SER A 25 10.39 7.18 -12.34
C SER A 25 9.45 7.73 -11.27
N ARG A 26 9.78 8.91 -10.71
CA ARG A 26 9.00 9.60 -9.67
C ARG A 26 8.37 10.90 -10.19
N ASN A 27 8.42 11.14 -11.50
CA ASN A 27 7.87 12.35 -12.08
C ASN A 27 6.35 12.43 -11.86
N PHE A 28 5.93 13.34 -10.99
CA PHE A 28 4.53 13.48 -10.58
C PHE A 28 3.60 13.77 -11.76
N HIS A 29 4.02 14.66 -12.67
CA HIS A 29 3.23 15.02 -13.84
C HIS A 29 3.13 13.88 -14.85
N ALA A 30 4.20 13.11 -15.05
CA ALA A 30 4.19 11.96 -15.94
C ALA A 30 3.24 10.86 -15.43
N TRP A 31 3.21 10.59 -14.12
CA TRP A 31 2.24 9.66 -13.54
C TRP A 31 0.79 10.15 -13.65
N GLY A 32 0.56 11.44 -13.40
CA GLY A 32 -0.77 12.06 -13.61
C GLY A 32 -1.22 11.97 -15.06
N TYR A 33 -0.33 12.30 -15.99
CA TYR A 33 -0.60 12.22 -17.42
C TYR A 33 -0.79 10.79 -17.90
N ARG A 34 -0.05 9.82 -17.34
CA ARG A 34 -0.24 8.38 -17.62
C ARG A 34 -1.67 7.94 -17.35
N ARG A 35 -2.20 8.24 -16.15
CA ARG A 35 -3.59 7.89 -15.78
C ARG A 35 -4.59 8.54 -16.72
N PHE A 36 -4.35 9.79 -17.10
CA PHE A 36 -5.19 10.47 -18.09
C PHE A 36 -5.16 9.76 -19.44
N VAL A 37 -3.98 9.46 -20.00
CA VAL A 37 -3.85 8.75 -21.29
C VAL A 37 -4.51 7.38 -21.25
N VAL A 38 -4.31 6.60 -20.18
CA VAL A 38 -4.98 5.30 -19.96
C VAL A 38 -6.50 5.47 -20.04
N SER A 39 -7.07 6.45 -19.32
CA SER A 39 -8.52 6.72 -19.37
C SER A 39 -9.04 7.08 -20.77
N GLN A 40 -8.21 7.75 -21.59
CA GLN A 40 -8.59 8.09 -22.96
C GLN A 40 -8.61 6.87 -23.86
N ILE A 41 -7.65 5.96 -23.68
CA ILE A 41 -7.59 4.68 -24.40
C ILE A 41 -8.83 3.83 -24.05
N GLU A 42 -9.10 3.63 -22.76
CA GLU A 42 -10.24 2.83 -22.29
C GLU A 42 -11.58 3.36 -22.78
N ARG A 43 -11.77 4.68 -22.74
CA ARG A 43 -12.97 5.35 -23.25
C ARG A 43 -13.20 5.09 -24.73
N LEU A 44 -12.14 5.22 -25.56
CA LEU A 44 -12.24 5.01 -27.00
C LEU A 44 -12.48 3.53 -27.34
N SER A 45 -11.75 2.62 -26.70
CA SER A 45 -11.90 1.18 -26.90
C SER A 45 -13.30 0.67 -26.53
N THR A 46 -13.86 1.18 -25.42
CA THR A 46 -15.20 0.81 -24.98
C THR A 46 -16.28 1.27 -25.96
N ALA A 47 -16.12 2.47 -26.54
CA ALA A 47 -17.05 2.99 -27.54
C ALA A 47 -17.07 2.14 -28.83
N SER A 48 -15.92 1.61 -29.24
CA SER A 48 -15.81 0.83 -30.48
C SER A 48 -16.20 -0.66 -30.32
N ALA A 49 -16.07 -1.24 -29.12
CA ALA A 49 -16.23 -2.69 -28.90
C ALA A 49 -17.56 -3.14 -28.28
N ASN A 50 -18.45 -2.22 -27.87
CA ASN A 50 -19.67 -2.52 -27.07
C ASN A 50 -19.40 -3.39 -25.82
N GLN A 51 -18.16 -3.43 -25.35
CA GLN A 51 -17.69 -4.13 -24.16
C GLN A 51 -16.71 -3.20 -23.44
N THR A 52 -16.76 -3.19 -22.11
CA THR A 52 -15.81 -2.45 -21.28
C THR A 52 -14.39 -2.96 -21.54
N TYR A 53 -13.52 -2.08 -22.02
CA TYR A 53 -12.09 -2.35 -22.14
C TYR A 53 -11.36 -1.65 -21.00
N SER A 54 -10.53 -2.41 -20.27
CA SER A 54 -9.75 -1.90 -19.14
C SER A 54 -8.28 -2.25 -19.30
N LEU A 55 -7.42 -1.31 -18.90
CA LEU A 55 -5.98 -1.47 -18.82
C LEU A 55 -5.52 -1.71 -17.38
N ALA A 56 -6.43 -1.81 -16.41
CA ALA A 56 -6.11 -1.89 -14.98
C ALA A 56 -5.08 -2.99 -14.66
N GLU A 57 -5.23 -4.19 -15.23
CA GLU A 57 -4.28 -5.30 -15.07
C GLU A 57 -2.89 -4.96 -15.62
N SER A 58 -2.81 -4.43 -16.85
CA SER A 58 -1.55 -4.06 -17.48
C SER A 58 -0.84 -2.93 -16.74
N GLU A 59 -1.60 -1.99 -16.18
CA GLU A 59 -1.08 -0.91 -15.35
C GLU A 59 -0.58 -1.45 -14.00
N PHE A 60 -1.24 -2.45 -13.43
CA PHE A 60 -0.79 -3.12 -12.21
C PHE A 60 0.51 -3.91 -12.42
N GLU A 61 0.62 -4.63 -13.53
CA GLU A 61 1.88 -5.27 -13.95
C GLU A 61 2.99 -4.24 -14.16
N TYR A 62 2.68 -3.09 -14.76
CA TYR A 62 3.62 -2.00 -14.92
C TYR A 62 4.13 -1.45 -13.57
N THR A 63 3.25 -1.26 -12.58
CA THR A 63 3.69 -0.88 -11.22
C THR A 63 4.61 -1.95 -10.61
N THR A 64 4.28 -3.24 -10.78
CA THR A 64 5.10 -4.36 -10.30
C THR A 64 6.52 -4.29 -10.88
N LYS A 65 6.64 -4.04 -12.19
CA LYS A 65 7.94 -3.89 -12.87
C LYS A 65 8.75 -2.74 -12.28
N LEU A 66 8.13 -1.58 -12.07
CA LEU A 66 8.83 -0.41 -11.55
C LEU A 66 9.26 -0.57 -10.10
N ILE A 67 8.41 -1.18 -9.26
CA ILE A 67 8.71 -1.51 -7.87
C ILE A 67 9.91 -2.47 -7.78
N LYS A 68 9.90 -3.55 -8.58
CA LYS A 68 11.03 -4.50 -8.64
C LYS A 68 12.34 -3.87 -9.12
N THR A 69 12.25 -2.79 -9.90
CA THR A 69 13.43 -2.05 -10.36
C THR A 69 13.95 -1.09 -9.29
N ASN A 70 13.04 -0.50 -8.50
CA ASN A 70 13.37 0.46 -7.45
C ASN A 70 12.28 0.48 -6.37
N LEU A 71 12.57 -0.11 -5.21
CA LEU A 71 11.66 -0.16 -4.06
C LEU A 71 11.32 1.23 -3.50
N SER A 72 12.20 2.21 -3.69
CA SER A 72 11.99 3.62 -3.29
C SER A 72 11.02 4.38 -4.20
N ASN A 73 10.44 3.74 -5.22
CA ASN A 73 9.50 4.39 -6.13
C ASN A 73 8.10 4.53 -5.52
N PHE A 74 7.92 5.50 -4.61
CA PHE A 74 6.64 5.82 -4.01
C PHE A 74 5.50 6.03 -5.03
N SER A 75 5.79 6.64 -6.19
CA SER A 75 4.76 6.86 -7.20
C SER A 75 4.20 5.57 -7.78
N ALA A 76 5.06 4.54 -7.96
CA ALA A 76 4.62 3.21 -8.40
C ALA A 76 3.78 2.50 -7.32
N TRP A 77 4.20 2.56 -6.06
CA TRP A 77 3.44 2.03 -4.92
C TRP A 77 2.06 2.69 -4.78
N HIS A 78 2.03 4.03 -4.86
CA HIS A 78 0.77 4.77 -4.80
C HIS A 78 -0.15 4.40 -5.96
N ASN A 79 0.37 4.37 -7.20
CA ASN A 79 -0.44 4.00 -8.36
C ASN A 79 -0.96 2.55 -8.25
N ARG A 80 -0.15 1.64 -7.70
CA ARG A 80 -0.55 0.25 -7.40
C ARG A 80 -1.75 0.22 -6.46
N SER A 81 -1.70 1.00 -5.37
CA SER A 81 -2.75 1.07 -4.36
C SER A 81 -4.10 1.54 -4.95
N GLN A 82 -4.06 2.47 -5.91
CA GLN A 82 -5.28 2.97 -6.57
C GLN A 82 -5.93 1.96 -7.53
N LEU A 83 -5.14 1.03 -8.09
CA LEU A 83 -5.62 0.05 -9.05
C LEU A 83 -6.29 -1.17 -8.40
N ILE A 84 -5.92 -1.50 -7.16
CA ILE A 84 -6.39 -2.73 -6.47
C ILE A 84 -7.92 -2.85 -6.42
N PRO A 85 -8.70 -1.83 -6.01
CA PRO A 85 -10.15 -1.96 -5.94
C PRO A 85 -10.79 -2.29 -7.29
N GLU A 86 -10.33 -1.64 -8.37
CA GLU A 86 -10.87 -1.89 -9.71
C GLU A 86 -10.49 -3.27 -10.22
N ILE A 87 -9.24 -3.73 -10.04
CA ILE A 87 -8.82 -5.07 -10.42
C ILE A 87 -9.66 -6.15 -9.74
N LEU A 88 -9.88 -6.02 -8.43
CA LEU A 88 -10.67 -7.01 -7.69
C LEU A 88 -12.14 -7.00 -8.12
N LYS A 89 -12.67 -5.85 -8.54
CA LYS A 89 -14.01 -5.71 -9.09
C LYS A 89 -14.11 -6.32 -10.49
N GLU A 90 -13.18 -6.01 -11.40
CA GLU A 90 -13.15 -6.54 -12.76
C GLU A 90 -12.97 -8.06 -12.80
N ARG A 91 -12.17 -8.61 -11.88
CA ARG A 91 -12.03 -10.06 -11.68
C ARG A 91 -13.28 -10.74 -11.12
N ASN A 92 -14.28 -9.98 -10.71
CA ASN A 92 -15.40 -10.46 -9.90
C ASN A 92 -14.92 -11.30 -8.70
N ALA A 93 -13.88 -10.82 -8.02
CA ALA A 93 -13.14 -11.59 -7.03
C ALA A 93 -14.01 -11.92 -5.81
N ASP A 94 -14.13 -13.20 -5.51
CA ASP A 94 -14.80 -13.70 -4.31
C ASP A 94 -13.98 -13.47 -3.03
N ALA A 95 -14.57 -13.81 -1.88
CA ALA A 95 -13.97 -13.65 -0.56
C ALA A 95 -12.63 -14.39 -0.42
N LYS A 96 -12.46 -15.55 -1.08
CA LYS A 96 -11.24 -16.36 -1.04
C LYS A 96 -10.15 -15.72 -1.90
N ALA A 97 -10.48 -15.32 -3.12
CA ALA A 97 -9.57 -14.65 -4.03
C ALA A 97 -9.04 -13.33 -3.45
N ARG A 98 -9.91 -12.57 -2.76
CA ARG A 98 -9.53 -11.32 -2.07
C ARG A 98 -8.54 -11.57 -0.93
N ARG A 99 -8.74 -12.60 -0.09
CA ARG A 99 -7.79 -12.98 0.96
C ARG A 99 -6.44 -13.43 0.39
N ILE A 100 -6.45 -14.22 -0.68
CA ILE A 100 -5.22 -14.62 -1.40
C ILE A 100 -4.49 -13.40 -1.96
N PHE A 101 -5.23 -12.46 -2.54
CA PHE A 101 -4.65 -11.22 -3.07
C PHE A 101 -3.99 -10.39 -1.98
N LEU A 102 -4.72 -10.12 -0.88
CA LEU A 102 -4.20 -9.40 0.28
C LEU A 102 -2.95 -10.08 0.85
N GLY A 103 -2.99 -11.41 1.03
CA GLY A 103 -1.85 -12.16 1.53
C GLY A 103 -0.61 -12.01 0.66
N LYS A 104 -0.75 -12.03 -0.68
CA LYS A 104 0.37 -11.79 -1.60
C LYS A 104 0.94 -10.38 -1.49
N GLU A 105 0.09 -9.36 -1.30
CA GLU A 105 0.55 -7.98 -1.14
C GLU A 105 1.27 -7.77 0.21
N LEU A 106 0.79 -8.41 1.29
CA LEU A 106 1.48 -8.40 2.58
C LEU A 106 2.82 -9.14 2.51
N SER A 107 2.88 -10.33 1.88
CA SER A 107 4.14 -11.04 1.69
C SER A 107 5.16 -10.24 0.87
N LEU A 108 4.70 -9.53 -0.17
CA LEU A 108 5.55 -8.60 -0.92
C LEU A 108 6.10 -7.49 -0.02
N MET A 109 5.31 -7.04 0.96
CA MET A 109 5.76 -6.04 1.92
C MET A 109 6.76 -6.57 2.93
N CYS A 110 6.55 -7.79 3.43
CA CYS A 110 7.54 -8.46 4.26
C CYS A 110 8.90 -8.54 3.54
N GLU A 111 8.92 -9.04 2.30
CA GLU A 111 10.14 -9.10 1.49
C GLU A 111 10.81 -7.73 1.29
N ALA A 112 10.01 -6.70 1.01
CA ALA A 112 10.52 -5.35 0.78
C ALA A 112 11.07 -4.71 2.08
N ILE A 113 10.37 -4.85 3.21
CA ILE A 113 10.83 -4.38 4.53
C ILE A 113 12.14 -5.07 4.91
N ASN A 114 12.24 -6.38 4.70
CA ASN A 114 13.48 -7.13 4.95
C ASN A 114 14.63 -6.75 4.00
N THR A 115 14.32 -6.20 2.83
CA THR A 115 15.34 -5.76 1.86
C THR A 115 15.86 -4.36 2.19
N ASP A 116 14.97 -3.43 2.54
CA ASP A 116 15.34 -2.05 2.88
C ASP A 116 14.36 -1.45 3.91
N PRO A 117 14.56 -1.72 5.21
CA PRO A 117 13.65 -1.24 6.24
C PRO A 117 13.73 0.29 6.42
N PHE A 118 14.72 0.98 5.86
CA PHE A 118 14.88 2.42 5.99
C PHE A 118 14.07 3.20 4.94
N ASP A 119 13.60 2.54 3.87
CA ASP A 119 12.84 3.19 2.82
C ASP A 119 11.39 3.49 3.24
N GLN A 120 11.07 4.78 3.32
CA GLN A 120 9.74 5.26 3.70
C GLN A 120 8.60 4.79 2.77
N SER A 121 8.87 4.59 1.48
CA SER A 121 7.85 4.24 0.49
C SER A 121 7.24 2.87 0.78
N ILE A 122 8.08 1.94 1.24
CA ILE A 122 7.72 0.58 1.64
C ILE A 122 6.72 0.65 2.80
N TRP A 123 7.05 1.40 3.85
CA TRP A 123 6.18 1.57 5.01
C TRP A 123 4.86 2.28 4.68
N PHE A 124 4.87 3.22 3.74
CA PHE A 124 3.63 3.88 3.32
C PHE A 124 2.69 2.95 2.56
N TYR A 125 3.22 2.04 1.74
CA TYR A 125 2.39 1.04 1.08
C TYR A 125 1.88 -0.01 2.08
N HIS A 126 2.72 -0.44 3.02
CA HIS A 126 2.33 -1.31 4.12
C HIS A 126 1.19 -0.72 4.96
N GLN A 127 1.33 0.56 5.36
CA GLN A 127 0.28 1.31 6.06
C GLN A 127 -1.02 1.38 5.27
N TYR A 128 -0.95 1.56 3.94
CA TYR A 128 -2.13 1.49 3.08
C TYR A 128 -2.80 0.12 3.19
N LEU A 129 -2.06 -0.99 3.05
CA LEU A 129 -2.64 -2.34 3.15
C LEU A 129 -3.30 -2.56 4.52
N LEU A 130 -2.64 -2.18 5.61
CA LEU A 130 -3.20 -2.27 6.96
C LEU A 130 -4.47 -1.43 7.12
N SER A 131 -4.52 -0.23 6.52
CA SER A 131 -5.72 0.61 6.55
C SER A 131 -6.93 -0.07 5.92
N THR A 132 -6.72 -0.97 4.94
CA THR A 132 -7.80 -1.74 4.32
C THR A 132 -8.37 -2.84 5.23
N LEU A 133 -7.70 -3.15 6.34
CA LEU A 133 -8.14 -4.12 7.33
C LEU A 133 -9.00 -3.49 8.43
N SER A 134 -8.86 -2.18 8.68
CA SER A 134 -9.57 -1.51 9.78
C SER A 134 -11.09 -1.65 9.64
N PRO A 135 -11.82 -1.93 10.73
CA PRO A 135 -13.29 -1.88 10.75
C PRO A 135 -13.86 -0.54 10.28
N SER A 136 -13.09 0.54 10.45
CA SER A 136 -13.47 1.90 10.08
C SER A 136 -13.15 2.26 8.63
N CYS A 137 -12.57 1.33 7.85
CA CYS A 137 -12.22 1.56 6.44
C CYS A 137 -13.47 1.73 5.55
N PRO A 138 -13.52 2.74 4.67
CA PRO A 138 -14.62 2.91 3.74
C PRO A 138 -14.81 1.68 2.82
N PRO A 139 -16.05 1.23 2.55
CA PRO A 139 -16.29 0.00 1.78
C PRO A 139 -15.65 -0.06 0.39
N HIS A 140 -15.49 1.09 -0.26
CA HIS A 140 -14.87 1.18 -1.60
C HIS A 140 -13.34 1.04 -1.58
N GLN A 141 -12.71 1.11 -0.39
CA GLN A 141 -11.26 0.93 -0.19
C GLN A 141 -10.91 -0.45 0.39
N LEU A 142 -11.91 -1.22 0.83
CA LEU A 142 -11.70 -2.57 1.34
C LEU A 142 -11.18 -3.51 0.24
N ILE A 143 -10.09 -4.21 0.54
CA ILE A 143 -9.59 -5.33 -0.27
C ILE A 143 -10.43 -6.58 0.00
N VAL A 144 -10.67 -6.88 1.28
CA VAL A 144 -11.49 -7.99 1.76
C VAL A 144 -12.71 -7.41 2.48
N HIS A 145 -13.91 -7.79 2.04
CA HIS A 145 -15.16 -7.16 2.49
C HIS A 145 -15.77 -7.79 3.75
N ASP A 146 -15.37 -9.02 4.06
CA ASP A 146 -16.03 -9.89 5.04
C ASP A 146 -15.09 -10.32 6.19
N LEU A 147 -14.03 -9.54 6.45
CA LEU A 147 -13.14 -9.82 7.58
C LEU A 147 -13.90 -9.72 8.90
N THR A 148 -13.72 -10.71 9.76
CA THR A 148 -14.10 -10.68 11.17
C THR A 148 -12.99 -10.04 12.02
N ASN A 149 -13.30 -9.58 13.24
CA ASN A 149 -12.26 -9.04 14.13
C ASN A 149 -11.21 -10.09 14.50
N GLY A 150 -11.60 -11.36 14.64
CA GLY A 150 -10.64 -12.45 14.87
C GLY A 150 -9.71 -12.70 13.67
N GLU A 151 -10.17 -12.49 12.43
CA GLU A 151 -9.27 -12.52 11.26
C GLU A 151 -8.36 -11.29 11.21
N ARG A 152 -8.88 -10.09 11.52
CA ARG A 152 -8.07 -8.86 11.59
C ARG A 152 -6.94 -8.99 12.61
N GLN A 153 -7.25 -9.49 13.81
CA GLN A 153 -6.27 -9.77 14.86
C GLN A 153 -5.12 -10.64 14.33
N LYS A 154 -5.42 -11.75 13.65
CA LYS A 154 -4.41 -12.65 13.09
C LYS A 154 -3.50 -11.98 12.06
N TYR A 155 -4.06 -11.10 11.20
CA TYR A 155 -3.24 -10.32 10.28
C TYR A 155 -2.30 -9.39 11.04
N TYR A 156 -2.80 -8.64 12.02
CA TYR A 156 -1.97 -7.74 12.80
C TYR A 156 -0.91 -8.46 13.64
N GLU A 157 -1.25 -9.60 14.26
CA GLU A 157 -0.30 -10.43 15.01
C GLU A 157 0.83 -10.92 14.12
N HIS A 158 0.51 -11.45 12.95
CA HIS A 158 1.50 -11.90 11.98
C HIS A 158 2.47 -10.77 11.60
N GLU A 159 1.94 -9.59 11.26
CA GLU A 159 2.77 -8.45 10.86
C GLU A 159 3.61 -7.91 12.03
N ILE A 160 3.07 -7.91 13.26
CA ILE A 160 3.80 -7.52 14.48
C ILE A 160 4.95 -8.49 14.75
N GLU A 161 4.69 -9.80 14.68
CA GLU A 161 5.71 -10.84 14.85
C GLU A 161 6.82 -10.68 13.82
N TYR A 162 6.45 -10.55 12.54
CA TYR A 162 7.41 -10.36 11.47
C TYR A 162 8.27 -9.10 11.66
N ILE A 163 7.66 -7.96 11.97
CA ILE A 163 8.40 -6.70 12.17
C ILE A 163 9.27 -6.76 13.44
N LYS A 164 8.87 -7.50 14.47
CA LYS A 164 9.71 -7.76 15.66
C LYS A 164 10.95 -8.59 15.30
N GLU A 165 10.85 -9.55 14.38
CA GLU A 165 12.02 -10.29 13.89
C GLU A 165 13.02 -9.34 13.22
N ILE A 166 12.55 -8.46 12.33
CA ILE A 166 13.42 -7.45 11.69
C ILE A 166 14.04 -6.49 12.72
N LEU A 167 13.30 -6.15 13.79
CA LEU A 167 13.79 -5.28 14.85
C LEU A 167 15.04 -5.82 15.56
N GLU A 168 15.22 -7.14 15.62
CA GLU A 168 16.39 -7.76 16.26
C GLU A 168 17.71 -7.35 15.60
N ASP A 169 17.68 -7.19 14.27
CA ASP A 169 18.86 -6.81 13.48
C ASP A 169 18.91 -5.30 13.19
N GLU A 170 17.77 -4.63 13.07
CA GLU A 170 17.65 -3.27 12.51
C GLU A 170 17.13 -2.23 13.55
N SER A 171 17.63 -2.31 14.77
CA SER A 171 17.18 -1.51 15.94
C SER A 171 17.36 0.01 15.84
N ASP A 172 18.10 0.52 14.85
CA ASP A 172 18.24 1.96 14.58
C ASP A 172 17.24 2.47 13.52
N CYS A 173 16.43 1.59 12.93
CA CYS A 173 15.40 1.98 11.99
C CYS A 173 14.13 2.48 12.70
N LYS A 174 13.91 3.81 12.66
CA LYS A 174 12.70 4.43 13.24
C LYS A 174 11.39 3.87 12.67
N TRP A 175 11.38 3.45 11.41
CA TRP A 175 10.15 3.03 10.74
C TRP A 175 9.59 1.73 11.31
N ILE A 176 10.45 0.84 11.81
CA ILE A 176 10.06 -0.38 12.50
C ILE A 176 9.20 -0.05 13.73
N TYR A 177 9.69 0.84 14.59
CA TYR A 177 8.95 1.26 15.78
C TYR A 177 7.65 2.01 15.44
N GLU A 178 7.65 2.87 14.41
CA GLU A 178 6.42 3.53 13.94
C GLU A 178 5.41 2.52 13.39
N GLY A 179 5.88 1.50 12.66
CA GLY A 179 5.06 0.39 12.17
C GLY A 179 4.45 -0.42 13.31
N LEU A 180 5.26 -0.82 14.30
CA LEU A 180 4.81 -1.58 15.47
C LEU A 180 3.75 -0.82 16.28
N LEU A 181 3.94 0.48 16.52
CA LEU A 181 2.93 1.29 17.22
C LEU A 181 1.62 1.38 16.45
N ARG A 182 1.66 1.59 15.14
CA ARG A 182 0.43 1.66 14.32
C ARG A 182 -0.30 0.32 14.28
N LEU A 183 0.43 -0.78 14.15
CA LEU A 183 -0.13 -2.13 14.22
C LEU A 183 -0.74 -2.40 15.58
N ALA A 184 -0.08 -2.00 16.67
CA ALA A 184 -0.62 -2.13 18.02
C ALA A 184 -1.91 -1.33 18.22
N GLU A 185 -1.97 -0.08 17.73
CA GLU A 185 -3.20 0.71 17.76
C GLU A 185 -4.34 0.02 16.99
N ALA A 186 -4.05 -0.48 15.78
CA ALA A 186 -5.02 -1.19 14.96
C ALA A 186 -5.46 -2.53 15.57
N TYR A 187 -4.53 -3.22 16.26
CA TYR A 187 -4.81 -4.45 17.00
C TYR A 187 -5.77 -4.19 18.15
N ILE A 188 -5.53 -3.15 18.96
CA ILE A 188 -6.39 -2.79 20.10
C ILE A 188 -7.81 -2.45 19.65
N GLU A 189 -8.01 -1.84 18.47
CA GLU A 189 -9.35 -1.57 17.91
C GLU A 189 -10.19 -2.84 17.75
N VAL A 190 -9.54 -3.97 17.50
CA VAL A 190 -10.19 -5.26 17.25
C VAL A 190 -9.96 -6.29 18.36
N ASP A 191 -9.11 -5.99 19.34
CA ASP A 191 -8.73 -6.88 20.44
C ASP A 191 -9.93 -7.15 21.37
N ALA A 192 -10.12 -8.41 21.73
CA ALA A 192 -11.11 -8.87 22.71
C ALA A 192 -10.48 -9.26 24.06
N GLY A 193 -9.23 -8.84 24.31
CA GLY A 193 -8.48 -9.09 25.55
C GLY A 193 -7.51 -10.26 25.46
N THR A 194 -6.98 -10.57 24.27
CA THR A 194 -5.95 -11.61 24.04
C THR A 194 -4.58 -11.18 24.56
N GLY A 195 -4.29 -9.86 24.59
CA GLY A 195 -3.08 -9.31 25.21
C GLY A 195 -1.79 -9.52 24.41
N SER A 196 -1.85 -9.78 23.11
CA SER A 196 -0.65 -9.98 22.26
C SER A 196 0.25 -8.73 22.16
N VAL A 197 -0.31 -7.54 22.45
CA VAL A 197 0.45 -6.30 22.62
C VAL A 197 0.11 -5.66 23.95
N THR A 198 1.13 -5.30 24.72
CA THR A 198 0.94 -4.63 26.01
C THR A 198 1.24 -3.13 25.92
N THR A 199 0.64 -2.34 26.81
CA THR A 199 0.98 -0.91 26.97
C THR A 199 2.46 -0.71 27.29
N ARG A 200 3.10 -1.69 27.95
CA ARG A 200 4.55 -1.68 28.19
C ARG A 200 5.34 -1.77 26.89
N ASP A 201 4.95 -2.64 25.98
CA ASP A 201 5.64 -2.80 24.68
C ASP A 201 5.50 -1.51 23.85
N MET A 202 4.28 -0.96 23.79
CA MET A 202 4.03 0.30 23.09
C MET A 202 4.82 1.47 23.70
N GLY A 203 4.90 1.55 25.03
CA GLY A 203 5.71 2.56 25.72
C GLY A 203 7.19 2.46 25.36
N ALA A 204 7.74 1.24 25.32
CA ALA A 204 9.13 1.02 24.93
C ALA A 204 9.41 1.43 23.48
N TRP A 205 8.53 1.07 22.53
CA TRP A 205 8.67 1.49 21.13
C TRP A 205 8.55 3.01 20.95
N LEU A 206 7.69 3.65 21.73
CA LEU A 206 7.51 5.10 21.68
C LEU A 206 8.76 5.86 22.14
N GLU A 207 9.44 5.37 23.18
CA GLU A 207 10.70 5.97 23.63
C GLU A 207 11.81 5.83 22.59
N GLU A 208 11.91 4.68 21.92
CA GLU A 208 12.86 4.51 20.80
C GLU A 208 12.54 5.45 19.63
N LEU A 209 11.26 5.69 19.30
CA LEU A 209 10.88 6.70 18.31
C LEU A 209 11.29 8.12 18.70
N LYS A 210 11.11 8.50 19.96
CA LYS A 210 11.53 9.82 20.47
C LYS A 210 13.05 10.00 20.41
N ARG A 211 13.80 8.90 20.52
CA ARG A 211 15.26 8.87 20.36
C ARG A 211 15.68 8.95 18.89
N LEU A 212 15.05 8.16 18.01
CA LEU A 212 15.42 8.00 16.60
C LEU A 212 14.87 9.09 15.67
N ASP A 213 13.78 9.79 16.05
CA ASP A 213 13.19 10.88 15.26
C ASP A 213 13.02 12.17 16.10
N PRO A 214 14.14 12.77 16.57
CA PRO A 214 14.11 13.89 17.50
C PRO A 214 13.44 15.14 16.92
N LEU A 215 13.49 15.33 15.59
CA LEU A 215 12.84 16.45 14.92
C LEU A 215 11.30 16.38 15.01
N ARG A 216 10.74 15.18 15.21
CA ARG A 216 9.30 14.96 15.38
C ARG A 216 8.93 14.58 16.81
N ARG A 217 9.79 14.84 17.79
CA ARG A 217 9.54 14.47 19.21
C ARG A 217 8.17 14.94 19.71
N GLY A 218 7.76 16.16 19.38
CA GLY A 218 6.43 16.67 19.77
C GLY A 218 5.27 15.79 19.28
N ARG A 219 5.36 15.27 18.04
CA ARG A 219 4.37 14.31 17.49
C ARG A 219 4.28 13.03 18.33
N TRP A 220 5.42 12.52 18.79
CA TRP A 220 5.47 11.29 19.59
C TRP A 220 5.03 11.51 21.04
N GLU A 221 5.28 12.70 21.61
CA GLU A 221 4.72 13.08 22.91
C GLU A 221 3.19 13.22 22.84
N ASP A 222 2.65 13.82 21.78
CA ASP A 222 1.21 13.87 21.53
C ASP A 222 0.61 12.47 21.38
N LEU A 223 1.33 11.58 20.69
CA LEU A 223 0.95 10.18 20.53
C LEU A 223 0.86 9.46 21.89
N GLY A 224 1.89 9.59 22.74
CA GLY A 224 1.90 9.01 24.08
C GLY A 224 0.74 9.51 24.94
N ARG A 225 0.49 10.83 24.93
CA ARG A 225 -0.69 11.41 25.62
C ARG A 225 -2.01 10.84 25.12
N ARG A 226 -2.18 10.69 23.81
CA ARG A 226 -3.42 10.15 23.21
C ARG A 226 -3.65 8.67 23.59
N LEU A 227 -2.57 7.91 23.72
CA LEU A 227 -2.61 6.47 24.01
C LEU A 227 -2.50 6.14 25.51
N ASN A 228 -2.32 7.14 26.37
CA ASN A 228 -2.04 6.99 27.80
C ASN A 228 -0.80 6.10 28.07
N LEU A 229 0.27 6.34 27.32
CA LEU A 229 1.57 5.66 27.43
C LEU A 229 2.63 6.56 28.08
#